data_AF-A0A3D6DI03-F1
#
_entry.id   AF-A0A3D6DI03-F1
#
_cell.length_a   1.000
_cell.length_b   1.000
_cell.length_c   1.000
_cell.angle_alpha   90.00
_cell.angle_beta   90.00
_cell.angle_gamma   90.00
#
_symmetry.space_group_name_H-M   'P 1'
#
loop_
_entity.id
_entity.type
_entity.pdbx_description
1 polymer ?
#
loop_
_entity_poly.entity_id
_entity_poly.type
_entity_poly.pdbx_seq_one_letter_code
_entity_poly.pdbx_strand_id
1 'polypeptide(L)'
;ARELLSASLDSLYGQEGLELGLRVYGHGTKHVPGQQDCDDTELIVPLGPGRNLIIQQELKKLRAQGTTPIARSLLRAADDFAMREGPGRNVILLITDGIEACDEDPCSVSRALQAQGVTIKPFIIGIGLDEKYRDTFQCVGRYFDASRPEVFEEVLEIVIDQAIHSTTAQIDLLNGKGEPVVTNFAIDLLERPSGHPVLEAVHTLNTAGKPDTLALNPVPTYDLTVHTLPPVTLKGIQLKAKTHNHIAVSAPTGFIDLTETRPHSALLDVPVRVTPKDSCQHIHTQRVGTRERYLAGTYDLEFATTPVVRVEDVTIGDGRIVPVSIPEPGLLTLNTGTAGYGGILYVGEGTRKMVVPFSGQDPSGRYTLQPGKYVVMFRAKHASKTDLSVTRALDIRAAGTHHIDF
;
A
#
# COMPACT_ATOMS: atom_id res chain seq x y z
N ALA A 1 -2.48 -18.46 -33.16
CA ALA A 1 -3.75 -17.69 -32.99
C ALA A 1 -4.99 -18.55 -33.24
N ARG A 2 -5.29 -18.98 -34.49
CA ARG A 2 -6.52 -19.73 -34.82
C ARG A 2 -6.75 -21.00 -33.98
N GLU A 3 -5.73 -21.84 -33.84
CA GLU A 3 -5.82 -23.08 -33.07
C GLU A 3 -5.99 -22.80 -31.57
N LEU A 4 -5.23 -21.84 -31.03
CA LEU A 4 -5.33 -21.39 -29.64
C LEU A 4 -6.72 -20.85 -29.31
N LEU A 5 -7.23 -19.94 -30.13
CA LEU A 5 -8.58 -19.40 -29.99
C LEU A 5 -9.63 -20.49 -30.07
N SER A 6 -9.45 -21.47 -30.96
CA SER A 6 -10.41 -22.56 -31.09
C SER A 6 -10.46 -23.42 -29.82
N ALA A 7 -9.31 -23.82 -29.28
CA ALA A 7 -9.22 -24.61 -28.06
C ALA A 7 -9.84 -23.89 -26.86
N SER A 8 -9.55 -22.59 -26.69
CA SER A 8 -10.07 -21.83 -25.56
C SER A 8 -11.56 -21.48 -25.68
N LEU A 9 -12.15 -21.54 -26.89
CA LEU A 9 -13.61 -21.38 -27.08
C LEU A 9 -14.40 -22.64 -26.68
N ASP A 10 -13.75 -23.81 -26.55
CA ASP A 10 -14.42 -25.04 -26.11
C ASP A 10 -14.84 -24.96 -24.64
N SER A 11 -14.03 -24.33 -23.78
CA SER A 11 -14.32 -24.16 -22.34
C SER A 11 -15.50 -23.22 -22.06
N LEU A 12 -15.94 -22.46 -23.07
CA LEU A 12 -17.03 -21.48 -22.96
C LEU A 12 -18.39 -22.01 -23.39
N TYR A 13 -18.43 -23.27 -23.81
CA TYR A 13 -19.66 -23.90 -24.24
C TYR A 13 -20.66 -24.02 -23.07
N GLY A 14 -21.90 -23.57 -23.30
CA GLY A 14 -22.98 -23.73 -22.33
C GLY A 14 -22.99 -22.72 -21.17
N GLN A 15 -22.13 -21.70 -21.19
CA GLN A 15 -22.14 -20.59 -20.23
C GLN A 15 -23.45 -19.77 -20.35
N GLU A 16 -24.30 -19.80 -19.34
CA GLU A 16 -25.54 -19.00 -19.30
C GLU A 16 -25.23 -17.51 -19.13
N GLY A 17 -25.90 -16.66 -19.90
CA GLY A 17 -25.73 -15.21 -19.85
C GLY A 17 -24.48 -14.67 -20.56
N LEU A 18 -23.72 -15.52 -21.25
CA LEU A 18 -22.57 -15.12 -22.07
C LEU A 18 -22.98 -14.97 -23.54
N GLU A 19 -22.74 -13.78 -24.10
CA GLU A 19 -22.82 -13.52 -25.54
C GLU A 19 -21.41 -13.39 -26.13
N LEU A 20 -21.17 -14.05 -27.26
CA LEU A 20 -19.89 -14.04 -27.95
C LEU A 20 -20.08 -13.55 -29.38
N GLY A 21 -19.06 -12.85 -29.90
CA GLY A 21 -18.97 -12.36 -31.27
C GLY A 21 -17.53 -12.41 -31.75
N LEU A 22 -17.34 -12.33 -33.06
CA LEU A 22 -16.02 -12.32 -33.69
C LEU A 22 -15.96 -11.21 -34.72
N ARG A 23 -15.13 -10.20 -34.43
CA ARG A 23 -14.69 -9.20 -35.40
C ARG A 23 -13.24 -9.48 -35.79
N VAL A 24 -12.95 -9.36 -37.07
CA VAL A 24 -11.62 -9.64 -37.65
C VAL A 24 -11.21 -8.45 -38.49
N TYR A 25 -9.92 -8.15 -38.50
CA TYR A 25 -9.32 -7.14 -39.34
C TYR A 25 -8.20 -7.72 -40.21
N GLY A 26 -7.90 -7.05 -41.33
CA GLY A 26 -6.80 -7.43 -42.22
C GLY A 26 -7.00 -8.79 -42.92
N HIS A 27 -8.24 -9.27 -43.03
CA HIS A 27 -8.56 -10.54 -43.70
C HIS A 27 -9.15 -10.36 -45.09
N GLY A 28 -9.76 -9.20 -45.38
CA GLY A 28 -10.51 -8.95 -46.61
C GLY A 28 -9.64 -8.47 -47.77
N THR A 29 -8.57 -7.73 -47.48
CA THR A 29 -7.68 -7.16 -48.50
C THR A 29 -6.27 -7.69 -48.41
N LYS A 30 -5.58 -7.78 -49.55
CA LYS A 30 -4.16 -8.12 -49.59
C LYS A 30 -3.34 -6.87 -49.32
N HIS A 31 -2.34 -6.99 -48.46
CA HIS A 31 -1.39 -5.93 -48.18
C HIS A 31 -0.59 -5.60 -49.45
N VAL A 32 -0.70 -4.36 -49.89
CA VAL A 32 0.10 -3.79 -50.98
C VAL A 32 0.87 -2.59 -50.41
N PRO A 33 2.22 -2.56 -50.51
CA PRO A 33 3.00 -1.44 -50.02
C PRO A 33 2.52 -0.10 -50.59
N GLY A 34 2.16 0.84 -49.71
CA GLY A 34 1.62 2.16 -50.09
C GLY A 34 0.11 2.21 -50.36
N GLN A 35 -0.61 1.10 -50.24
CA GLN A 35 -2.08 1.04 -50.31
C GLN A 35 -2.60 0.27 -49.10
N GLN A 36 -2.69 0.97 -47.97
CA GLN A 36 -3.24 0.44 -46.73
C GLN A 36 -4.76 0.59 -46.73
N ASP A 37 -5.48 -0.53 -46.65
CA ASP A 37 -6.91 -0.50 -46.35
C ASP A 37 -7.13 -0.44 -44.84
N CYS A 38 -7.43 0.76 -44.34
CA CYS A 38 -7.71 1.00 -42.93
C CYS A 38 -9.16 0.67 -42.55
N ASP A 39 -10.04 0.42 -43.52
CA ASP A 39 -11.43 0.02 -43.30
C ASP A 39 -11.62 -1.51 -43.32
N ASP A 40 -10.54 -2.30 -43.49
CA ASP A 40 -10.54 -3.76 -43.48
C ASP A 40 -10.79 -4.33 -42.07
N THR A 41 -12.03 -4.20 -41.59
CA THR A 41 -12.54 -4.75 -40.32
C THR A 41 -14.00 -5.17 -40.45
N GLU A 42 -14.32 -6.41 -40.09
CA GLU A 42 -15.64 -7.01 -40.30
C GLU A 42 -16.12 -7.81 -39.08
N LEU A 43 -17.40 -7.66 -38.72
CA LEU A 43 -18.07 -8.53 -37.76
C LEU A 43 -18.52 -9.80 -38.46
N ILE A 44 -17.67 -10.82 -38.45
CA ILE A 44 -17.92 -12.11 -39.11
C ILE A 44 -18.95 -12.93 -38.34
N VAL A 45 -18.90 -12.89 -37.01
CA VAL A 45 -19.90 -13.52 -36.16
C VAL A 45 -20.53 -12.46 -35.27
N PRO A 46 -21.83 -12.12 -35.50
CA PRO A 46 -22.55 -11.20 -34.63
C PRO A 46 -22.62 -11.69 -33.18
N LEU A 47 -22.64 -10.75 -32.24
CA LEU A 47 -22.80 -11.03 -30.82
C LEU A 47 -24.09 -11.81 -30.56
N GLY A 48 -23.98 -12.90 -29.79
CA GLY A 48 -25.14 -13.64 -29.30
C GLY A 48 -24.76 -14.85 -28.44
N PRO A 49 -25.76 -15.52 -27.85
CA PRO A 49 -25.53 -16.70 -27.03
C PRO A 49 -25.08 -17.90 -27.87
N GLY A 50 -24.26 -18.77 -27.30
CA GLY A 50 -23.89 -20.07 -27.91
C GLY A 50 -23.13 -19.97 -29.24
N ARG A 51 -22.41 -18.87 -29.48
CA ARG A 51 -21.70 -18.63 -30.75
C ARG A 51 -20.32 -19.28 -30.84
N ASN A 52 -19.83 -19.88 -29.77
CA ASN A 52 -18.48 -20.45 -29.70
C ASN A 52 -18.17 -21.43 -30.86
N LEU A 53 -19.08 -22.36 -31.18
CA LEU A 53 -18.90 -23.31 -32.29
C LEU A 53 -18.87 -22.62 -33.66
N ILE A 54 -19.69 -21.58 -33.85
CA ILE A 54 -19.74 -20.82 -35.10
C ILE A 54 -18.42 -20.03 -35.28
N ILE A 55 -17.95 -19.40 -34.20
CA ILE A 55 -16.68 -18.68 -34.18
C ILE A 55 -15.53 -19.65 -34.55
N GLN A 56 -15.47 -20.85 -33.96
CA GLN A 56 -14.47 -21.86 -34.32
C GLN A 56 -14.48 -22.24 -35.80
N GLN A 57 -15.66 -22.36 -36.41
CA GLN A 57 -15.79 -22.69 -37.83
C GLN A 57 -15.30 -21.54 -38.72
N GLU A 58 -15.62 -20.29 -38.37
CA GLU A 58 -15.16 -19.13 -39.12
C GLU A 58 -13.66 -18.89 -38.97
N LEU A 59 -13.11 -19.06 -37.75
CA LEU A 59 -11.67 -19.02 -37.52
C LEU A 59 -10.92 -20.00 -38.44
N LYS A 60 -11.49 -21.17 -38.74
CA LYS A 60 -10.88 -22.16 -39.66
C LYS A 60 -10.78 -21.68 -41.12
N LYS A 61 -11.58 -20.70 -41.52
CA LYS A 61 -11.61 -20.17 -42.90
C LYS A 61 -10.73 -18.93 -43.09
N LEU A 62 -10.40 -18.23 -42.01
CA LEU A 62 -9.66 -16.97 -42.04
C LEU A 62 -8.24 -17.10 -42.60
N ARG A 63 -7.81 -16.10 -43.36
CA ARG A 63 -6.44 -15.95 -43.83
C ARG A 63 -5.95 -14.56 -43.49
N ALA A 64 -4.77 -14.45 -42.90
CA ALA A 64 -4.11 -13.17 -42.71
C ALA A 64 -3.61 -12.66 -44.07
N GLN A 65 -4.09 -11.50 -44.51
CA GLN A 65 -3.80 -10.98 -45.85
C GLN A 65 -3.40 -9.50 -45.86
N GLY A 66 -3.92 -8.70 -44.94
CA GLY A 66 -3.99 -7.24 -45.04
C GLY A 66 -3.28 -6.47 -43.93
N THR A 67 -3.72 -5.23 -43.75
CA THR A 67 -3.17 -4.23 -42.81
C THR A 67 -3.76 -4.44 -41.39
N THR A 68 -3.18 -3.82 -40.36
CA THR A 68 -3.59 -3.91 -38.94
C THR A 68 -4.33 -2.66 -38.43
N PRO A 69 -5.61 -2.43 -38.80
CA PRO A 69 -6.41 -1.28 -38.31
C PRO A 69 -7.02 -1.56 -36.92
N ILE A 70 -6.22 -1.46 -35.87
CA ILE A 70 -6.64 -1.79 -34.48
C ILE A 70 -7.63 -0.76 -33.95
N ALA A 71 -7.31 0.53 -34.05
CA ALA A 71 -8.13 1.63 -33.57
C ALA A 71 -9.52 1.63 -34.21
N ARG A 72 -9.60 1.48 -35.55
CA ARG A 72 -10.89 1.37 -36.26
C ARG A 72 -11.67 0.13 -35.83
N SER A 73 -11.00 -1.00 -35.63
CA SER A 73 -11.66 -2.22 -35.16
C SER A 73 -12.25 -2.08 -33.77
N LEU A 74 -11.55 -1.38 -32.86
CA LEU A 74 -12.06 -1.09 -31.52
C LEU A 74 -13.28 -0.16 -31.55
N LEU A 75 -13.26 0.88 -32.40
CA LEU A 75 -14.43 1.76 -32.59
C LEU A 75 -15.64 0.98 -33.11
N ARG A 76 -15.45 0.15 -34.14
CA ARG A 76 -16.54 -0.68 -34.69
C ARG A 76 -17.05 -1.72 -33.70
N ALA A 77 -16.17 -2.31 -32.89
CA ALA A 77 -16.58 -3.24 -31.82
C ALA A 77 -17.47 -2.56 -30.78
N ALA A 78 -17.26 -1.26 -30.51
CA ALA A 78 -18.14 -0.49 -29.65
C ALA A 78 -19.55 -0.32 -30.23
N ASP A 79 -19.63 -0.03 -31.53
CA ASP A 79 -20.91 0.02 -32.26
C ASP A 79 -21.64 -1.33 -32.20
N ASP A 80 -20.90 -2.44 -32.31
CA ASP A 80 -21.47 -3.79 -32.23
C ASP A 80 -22.14 -4.06 -30.87
N PHE A 81 -21.56 -3.56 -29.77
CA PHE A 81 -22.19 -3.63 -28.45
C PHE A 81 -23.44 -2.76 -28.34
N ALA A 82 -23.42 -1.57 -28.96
CA ALA A 82 -24.57 -0.66 -28.93
C ALA A 82 -25.80 -1.22 -29.65
N MET A 83 -25.63 -2.20 -30.54
CA MET A 83 -26.73 -2.92 -31.21
C MET A 83 -27.39 -3.98 -30.30
N ARG A 84 -26.87 -4.22 -29.09
CA ARG A 84 -27.46 -5.16 -28.13
C ARG A 84 -28.33 -4.42 -27.13
N GLU A 85 -29.55 -4.93 -26.95
CA GLU A 85 -30.48 -4.42 -25.93
C GLU A 85 -30.30 -5.19 -24.62
N GLY A 86 -30.16 -4.47 -23.51
CA GLY A 86 -30.15 -5.03 -22.16
C GLY A 86 -28.92 -4.68 -21.32
N PRO A 87 -28.98 -4.86 -20.00
CA PRO A 87 -27.84 -4.65 -19.12
C PRO A 87 -26.80 -5.76 -19.35
N GLY A 88 -25.57 -5.37 -19.71
CA GLY A 88 -24.47 -6.29 -19.95
C GLY A 88 -23.13 -5.61 -19.77
N ARG A 89 -22.10 -6.37 -19.38
CA ARG A 89 -20.73 -5.88 -19.32
C ARG A 89 -20.03 -6.19 -20.63
N ASN A 90 -19.56 -5.15 -21.31
CA ASN A 90 -18.90 -5.27 -22.60
C ASN A 90 -17.40 -5.49 -22.42
N VAL A 91 -16.87 -6.58 -22.97
CA VAL A 91 -15.45 -6.93 -22.89
C VAL A 91 -14.93 -7.18 -24.30
N ILE A 92 -13.84 -6.51 -24.67
CA ILE A 92 -13.11 -6.74 -25.93
C ILE A 92 -11.82 -7.48 -25.61
N LEU A 93 -11.67 -8.64 -26.23
CA LEU A 93 -10.42 -9.40 -26.28
C LEU A 93 -9.71 -9.06 -27.59
N LEU A 94 -8.75 -8.14 -27.54
CA LEU A 94 -7.98 -7.75 -28.73
C LEU A 94 -6.82 -8.71 -28.90
N ILE A 95 -6.73 -9.41 -30.03
CA ILE A 95 -5.62 -10.32 -30.33
C ILE A 95 -4.88 -9.79 -31.55
N THR A 96 -3.61 -9.44 -31.37
CA THR A 96 -2.77 -8.86 -32.43
C THR A 96 -1.35 -9.43 -32.41
N ASP A 97 -0.69 -9.50 -33.56
CA ASP A 97 0.73 -9.84 -33.73
C ASP A 97 1.58 -8.65 -34.21
N GLY A 98 0.97 -7.46 -34.31
CA GLY A 98 1.64 -6.24 -34.77
C GLY A 98 1.10 -4.96 -34.13
N ILE A 99 1.76 -3.85 -34.46
CA ILE A 99 1.32 -2.49 -34.11
C ILE A 99 0.26 -1.99 -35.09
N GLU A 100 -0.42 -0.91 -34.67
CA GLU A 100 -1.29 -0.13 -35.54
C GLU A 100 -0.53 0.30 -36.79
N ALA A 101 -1.11 0.04 -37.97
CA ALA A 101 -0.51 0.39 -39.25
C ALA A 101 -1.26 1.54 -39.97
N CYS A 102 -2.29 2.10 -39.34
CA CYS A 102 -3.05 3.26 -39.83
C CYS A 102 -2.80 4.51 -38.97
N ASP A 103 -3.21 5.69 -39.47
CA ASP A 103 -2.96 6.99 -38.82
C ASP A 103 -3.82 7.28 -37.57
N GLU A 104 -4.45 6.26 -36.97
CA GLU A 104 -5.32 6.39 -35.80
C GLU A 104 -4.57 6.03 -34.50
N ASP A 105 -4.96 6.64 -33.37
CA ASP A 105 -4.35 6.37 -32.07
C ASP A 105 -5.18 5.35 -31.24
N PRO A 106 -4.71 4.10 -31.08
CA PRO A 106 -5.42 3.10 -30.29
C PRO A 106 -5.53 3.46 -28.80
N CYS A 107 -4.62 4.27 -28.26
CA CYS A 107 -4.67 4.75 -26.87
C CYS A 107 -5.85 5.72 -26.66
N SER A 108 -6.05 6.64 -27.60
CA SER A 108 -7.16 7.59 -27.56
C SER A 108 -8.50 6.87 -27.63
N VAL A 109 -8.63 5.92 -28.56
CA VAL A 109 -9.83 5.09 -28.71
C VAL A 109 -10.09 4.26 -27.46
N SER A 110 -9.06 3.58 -26.91
CA SER A 110 -9.23 2.76 -25.70
C SER A 110 -9.77 3.57 -24.53
N ARG A 111 -9.24 4.79 -24.30
CA ARG A 111 -9.73 5.68 -23.24
C ARG A 111 -11.20 6.06 -23.42
N ALA A 112 -11.60 6.37 -24.66
CA ALA A 112 -12.99 6.69 -24.96
C ALA A 112 -13.93 5.51 -24.68
N LEU A 113 -13.52 4.29 -25.03
CA LEU A 113 -14.30 3.08 -24.81
C LEU A 113 -14.39 2.67 -23.34
N GLN A 114 -13.29 2.81 -22.60
CA GLN A 114 -13.31 2.59 -21.15
C GLN A 114 -14.24 3.57 -20.43
N ALA A 115 -14.30 4.83 -20.88
CA ALA A 115 -15.25 5.82 -20.36
C ALA A 115 -16.72 5.46 -20.65
N GLN A 116 -16.97 4.63 -21.67
CA GLN A 116 -18.30 4.09 -22.01
C GLN A 116 -18.59 2.75 -21.31
N GLY A 117 -17.71 2.29 -20.41
CA GLY A 117 -17.88 1.04 -19.67
C GLY A 117 -17.44 -0.21 -20.43
N VAL A 118 -16.74 -0.08 -21.56
CA VAL A 118 -16.17 -1.21 -22.31
C VAL A 118 -14.80 -1.56 -21.76
N THR A 119 -14.61 -2.80 -21.31
CA THR A 119 -13.32 -3.30 -20.81
C THR A 119 -12.50 -3.86 -21.97
N ILE A 120 -11.30 -3.36 -22.21
CA ILE A 120 -10.41 -3.87 -23.27
C ILE A 120 -9.25 -4.66 -22.64
N LYS A 121 -8.99 -5.85 -23.18
CA LYS A 121 -7.90 -6.74 -22.78
C LYS A 121 -7.05 -7.08 -24.01
N PRO A 122 -5.89 -6.42 -24.21
CA PRO A 122 -4.99 -6.71 -25.32
C PRO A 122 -4.17 -8.00 -25.10
N PHE A 123 -4.07 -8.83 -26.13
CA PHE A 123 -3.29 -10.05 -26.22
C PHE A 123 -2.38 -9.93 -27.43
N ILE A 124 -1.08 -9.98 -27.16
CA ILE A 124 -0.06 -9.79 -28.19
C ILE A 124 0.63 -11.12 -28.41
N ILE A 125 0.63 -11.60 -29.67
CA ILE A 125 1.20 -12.88 -30.06
C ILE A 125 2.46 -12.62 -30.90
N GLY A 126 3.61 -13.15 -30.47
CA GLY A 126 4.79 -13.22 -31.34
C GLY A 126 5.55 -11.91 -31.57
N ILE A 127 5.14 -10.80 -30.96
CA ILE A 127 5.98 -9.60 -30.87
C ILE A 127 7.02 -9.86 -29.79
N GLY A 128 8.24 -10.19 -30.21
CA GLY A 128 9.38 -10.38 -29.32
C GLY A 128 9.57 -9.19 -28.37
N LEU A 129 10.29 -9.45 -27.28
CA LEU A 129 10.62 -8.60 -26.12
C LEU A 129 11.28 -7.22 -26.44
N ASP A 130 10.74 -6.45 -27.38
CA ASP A 130 11.17 -5.09 -27.64
C ASP A 130 10.36 -4.13 -26.77
N GLU A 131 11.04 -3.41 -25.87
CA GLU A 131 10.45 -2.45 -24.92
C GLU A 131 9.56 -1.41 -25.62
N LYS A 132 9.91 -1.03 -26.86
CA LYS A 132 9.15 -0.08 -27.68
C LYS A 132 7.69 -0.47 -27.92
N TYR A 133 7.38 -1.76 -27.97
CA TYR A 133 6.02 -2.24 -28.19
C TYR A 133 5.21 -2.27 -26.89
N ARG A 134 5.86 -2.46 -25.73
CA ARG A 134 5.21 -2.48 -24.42
C ARG A 134 4.55 -1.14 -24.11
N ASP A 135 5.26 -0.05 -24.34
CA ASP A 135 4.78 1.30 -24.02
C ASP A 135 3.58 1.69 -24.89
N THR A 136 3.59 1.28 -26.15
CA THR A 136 2.51 1.56 -27.12
C THR A 136 1.18 0.91 -26.72
N PHE A 137 1.18 -0.26 -26.06
CA PHE A 137 -0.04 -0.99 -25.70
C PHE A 137 -0.45 -0.86 -24.23
N GLN A 138 0.42 -0.37 -23.34
CA GLN A 138 0.09 -0.12 -21.93
C GLN A 138 -1.12 0.81 -21.76
N CYS A 139 -1.27 1.79 -22.65
CA CYS A 139 -2.41 2.71 -22.65
C CYS A 139 -3.73 2.03 -23.03
N VAL A 140 -3.69 0.92 -23.78
CA VAL A 140 -4.86 0.20 -24.27
C VAL A 140 -5.41 -0.71 -23.19
N GLY A 141 -4.53 -1.34 -22.40
CA GLY A 141 -4.89 -2.17 -21.26
C GLY A 141 -3.71 -3.03 -20.79
N ARG A 142 -3.96 -3.89 -19.79
CA ARG A 142 -2.99 -4.91 -19.35
C ARG A 142 -2.79 -5.91 -20.49
N TYR A 143 -1.59 -5.93 -21.07
CA TYR A 143 -1.27 -6.83 -22.17
C TYR A 143 -0.76 -8.17 -21.65
N PHE A 144 -1.00 -9.22 -22.43
CA PHE A 144 -0.52 -10.58 -22.15
C PHE A 144 0.31 -11.10 -23.32
N ASP A 145 1.50 -11.62 -23.02
CA ASP A 145 2.34 -12.30 -24.00
C ASP A 145 1.86 -13.75 -24.14
N ALA A 146 1.23 -14.02 -25.28
CA ALA A 146 0.66 -15.32 -25.61
C ALA A 146 1.56 -16.10 -26.58
N SER A 147 2.88 -16.01 -26.42
CA SER A 147 3.87 -16.81 -27.16
C SER A 147 3.77 -18.32 -26.88
N ARG A 148 3.06 -18.74 -25.83
CA ARG A 148 2.83 -20.15 -25.49
C ARG A 148 1.34 -20.49 -25.36
N PRO A 149 0.88 -21.62 -25.92
CA PRO A 149 -0.51 -22.07 -25.84
C PRO A 149 -1.11 -22.10 -24.43
N GLU A 150 -0.33 -22.56 -23.45
CA GLU A 150 -0.79 -22.80 -22.08
C GLU A 150 -1.09 -21.50 -21.34
N VAL A 151 -0.31 -20.45 -21.62
CA VAL A 151 -0.49 -19.11 -21.02
C VAL A 151 -1.74 -18.43 -21.59
N PHE A 152 -2.09 -18.71 -22.85
CA PHE A 152 -3.27 -18.14 -23.48
C PHE A 152 -4.57 -18.70 -22.88
N GLU A 153 -4.64 -20.01 -22.64
CA GLU A 153 -5.79 -20.66 -22.02
C GLU A 153 -6.04 -20.14 -20.59
N GLU A 154 -5.01 -20.09 -19.75
CA GLU A 154 -5.09 -19.61 -18.37
C GLU A 154 -5.60 -18.16 -18.30
N VAL A 155 -5.06 -17.28 -19.15
CA VAL A 155 -5.46 -15.87 -19.16
C VAL A 155 -6.88 -15.68 -19.70
N LEU A 156 -7.30 -16.45 -20.71
CA LEU A 156 -8.66 -16.36 -21.24
C LEU A 156 -9.69 -16.79 -20.19
N GLU A 157 -9.41 -17.86 -19.45
CA GLU A 157 -10.24 -18.30 -18.33
C GLU A 157 -10.36 -17.21 -17.26
N ILE A 158 -9.25 -16.57 -16.87
CA ILE A 158 -9.25 -15.44 -15.92
C ILE A 158 -10.13 -14.28 -16.40
N VAL A 159 -10.05 -13.89 -17.67
CA VAL A 159 -10.86 -12.78 -18.21
C VAL A 159 -12.34 -13.11 -18.13
N ILE A 160 -12.69 -14.35 -18.43
CA ILE A 160 -14.06 -14.83 -18.51
C ILE A 160 -14.64 -14.98 -17.10
N ASP A 161 -13.87 -15.50 -16.16
CA ASP A 161 -14.21 -15.53 -14.75
C ASP A 161 -14.40 -14.11 -14.17
N GLN A 162 -13.49 -13.18 -14.49
CA GLN A 162 -13.62 -11.76 -14.13
C GLN A 162 -14.85 -11.09 -14.75
N ALA A 163 -15.29 -11.54 -15.93
CA ALA A 163 -16.46 -10.99 -16.62
C ALA A 163 -17.77 -11.57 -16.06
N ILE A 164 -17.79 -12.84 -15.63
CA ILE A 164 -19.01 -13.56 -15.24
C ILE A 164 -19.25 -13.53 -13.72
N HIS A 165 -18.19 -13.52 -12.91
CA HIS A 165 -18.31 -13.63 -11.46
C HIS A 165 -18.02 -12.33 -10.69
N SER A 166 -17.66 -11.22 -11.32
CA SER A 166 -17.32 -9.98 -10.58
C SER A 166 -18.40 -9.59 -9.57
N THR A 167 -17.96 -9.22 -8.37
CA THR A 167 -18.80 -8.73 -7.28
C THR A 167 -18.34 -7.35 -6.85
N THR A 168 -19.13 -6.65 -6.05
CA THR A 168 -18.67 -5.42 -5.41
C THR A 168 -18.40 -5.64 -3.93
N ALA A 169 -17.49 -4.85 -3.38
CA ALA A 169 -17.21 -4.81 -1.95
C ALA A 169 -16.92 -3.39 -1.48
N GLN A 170 -17.11 -3.13 -0.20
CA GLN A 170 -16.56 -1.96 0.48
C GLN A 170 -15.77 -2.42 1.71
N ILE A 171 -14.82 -1.61 2.13
CA ILE A 171 -14.02 -1.86 3.34
C ILE A 171 -14.59 -0.97 4.45
N ASP A 172 -15.11 -1.58 5.49
CA ASP A 172 -15.74 -0.90 6.62
C ASP A 172 -14.77 -0.89 7.81
N LEU A 173 -14.04 0.21 7.99
CA LEU A 173 -13.20 0.38 9.18
C LEU A 173 -14.06 0.87 10.35
N LEU A 174 -14.24 0.00 11.33
CA LEU A 174 -15.16 0.20 12.44
C LEU A 174 -14.49 0.87 13.64
N ASN A 175 -15.21 1.78 14.28
CA ASN A 175 -14.83 2.36 15.56
C ASN A 175 -15.15 1.41 16.74
N GLY A 176 -14.94 1.86 17.97
CA GLY A 176 -15.19 1.07 19.18
C GLY A 176 -16.67 0.75 19.45
N LYS A 177 -17.59 1.38 18.72
CA LYS A 177 -19.04 1.11 18.74
C LYS A 177 -19.50 0.22 17.59
N GLY A 178 -18.60 -0.17 16.69
CA GLY A 178 -18.94 -0.95 15.49
C GLY A 178 -19.46 -0.09 14.32
N GLU A 179 -19.27 1.23 14.35
CA GLU A 179 -19.73 2.14 13.28
C GLU A 179 -18.61 2.33 12.23
N PRO A 180 -18.91 2.30 10.91
CA PRO A 180 -17.92 2.38 9.83
C PRO A 180 -17.47 3.83 9.56
N VAL A 181 -16.85 4.46 10.55
CA VAL A 181 -16.47 5.88 10.52
C VAL A 181 -14.96 6.10 10.55
N VAL A 182 -14.18 5.03 10.72
CA VAL A 182 -12.72 5.11 10.73
C VAL A 182 -12.21 5.21 9.29
N THR A 183 -11.19 6.04 9.06
CA THR A 183 -10.68 6.29 7.72
C THR A 183 -9.25 6.85 7.73
N ASN A 184 -8.69 7.18 6.56
CA ASN A 184 -7.35 7.74 6.36
C ASN A 184 -6.22 6.81 6.81
N PHE A 185 -6.39 5.50 6.66
CA PHE A 185 -5.32 4.52 6.87
C PHE A 185 -4.86 3.96 5.52
N ALA A 186 -3.56 3.75 5.38
CA ALA A 186 -3.07 2.93 4.27
C ALA A 186 -3.60 1.50 4.45
N ILE A 187 -4.00 0.90 3.35
CA ILE A 187 -4.57 -0.44 3.28
C ILE A 187 -3.95 -1.22 2.13
N ASP A 188 -3.69 -2.51 2.38
CA ASP A 188 -3.31 -3.47 1.36
C ASP A 188 -4.34 -4.60 1.32
N LEU A 189 -4.95 -4.82 0.16
CA LEU A 189 -5.82 -5.97 -0.09
C LEU A 189 -5.09 -6.91 -1.05
N LEU A 190 -4.72 -8.10 -0.57
CA LEU A 190 -3.99 -9.09 -1.34
C LEU A 190 -4.84 -10.30 -1.64
N GLU A 191 -4.73 -10.81 -2.85
CA GLU A 191 -5.25 -12.12 -3.23
C GLU A 191 -4.34 -13.23 -2.66
N ARG A 192 -4.90 -14.16 -1.89
CA ARG A 192 -4.10 -15.21 -1.22
C ARG A 192 -3.41 -16.20 -2.16
N PRO A 193 -4.11 -16.82 -3.15
CA PRO A 193 -3.48 -17.83 -3.99
C PRO A 193 -2.27 -17.31 -4.76
N SER A 194 -2.34 -16.07 -5.23
CA SER A 194 -1.31 -15.45 -6.08
C SER A 194 -0.34 -14.56 -5.29
N GLY A 195 -0.74 -14.06 -4.11
CA GLY A 195 -0.02 -13.02 -3.38
C GLY A 195 -0.09 -11.64 -4.05
N HIS A 196 -0.90 -11.48 -5.09
CA HIS A 196 -0.96 -10.21 -5.83
C HIS A 196 -1.72 -9.13 -5.05
N PRO A 197 -1.18 -7.89 -5.00
CA PRO A 197 -1.92 -6.75 -4.47
C PRO A 197 -3.06 -6.38 -5.42
N VAL A 198 -4.28 -6.38 -4.91
CA VAL A 198 -5.51 -5.97 -5.61
C VAL A 198 -5.80 -4.50 -5.35
N LEU A 199 -5.47 -4.01 -4.17
CA LEU A 199 -5.57 -2.60 -3.80
C LEU A 199 -4.46 -2.23 -2.83
N GLU A 200 -3.74 -1.16 -3.13
CA GLU A 200 -2.78 -0.48 -2.25
C GLU A 200 -3.15 1.00 -2.25
N ALA A 201 -3.83 1.46 -1.20
CA ALA A 201 -4.45 2.77 -1.19
C ALA A 201 -4.59 3.33 0.22
N VAL A 202 -4.97 4.60 0.32
CA VAL A 202 -5.42 5.19 1.59
C VAL A 202 -6.95 5.12 1.61
N HIS A 203 -7.49 4.44 2.62
CA HIS A 203 -8.93 4.37 2.83
C HIS A 203 -9.53 5.77 3.02
N THR A 204 -10.67 6.04 2.37
CA THR A 204 -11.40 7.31 2.47
C THR A 204 -12.89 7.08 2.70
N LEU A 205 -13.59 8.13 3.14
CA LEU A 205 -15.05 8.18 3.18
C LEU A 205 -15.52 9.34 2.29
N ASN A 206 -16.60 9.13 1.55
CA ASN A 206 -17.22 10.19 0.76
C ASN A 206 -17.98 11.20 1.63
N THR A 207 -18.58 12.21 1.00
CA THR A 207 -19.34 13.27 1.69
C THR A 207 -20.57 12.76 2.45
N ALA A 208 -21.08 11.58 2.12
CA ALA A 208 -22.17 10.90 2.83
C ALA A 208 -21.67 9.95 3.94
N GLY A 209 -20.37 9.94 4.23
CA GLY A 209 -19.76 9.09 5.26
C GLY A 209 -19.67 7.61 4.87
N LYS A 210 -19.68 7.29 3.57
CA LYS A 210 -19.59 5.89 3.08
C LYS A 210 -18.22 5.61 2.43
N PRO A 211 -17.67 4.40 2.57
CA PRO A 211 -16.48 4.00 1.83
C PRO A 211 -16.73 3.85 0.33
N ASP A 212 -15.65 3.71 -0.42
CA ASP A 212 -15.69 3.46 -1.86
C ASP A 212 -16.20 2.05 -2.19
N THR A 213 -16.88 1.92 -3.32
CA THR A 213 -17.30 0.62 -3.86
C THR A 213 -16.24 0.08 -4.81
N LEU A 214 -15.64 -1.05 -4.43
CA LEU A 214 -14.60 -1.75 -5.18
C LEU A 214 -15.22 -2.88 -6.01
N ALA A 215 -14.78 -3.05 -7.25
CA ALA A 215 -15.12 -4.21 -8.07
C ALA A 215 -14.05 -5.30 -7.89
N LEU A 216 -14.43 -6.48 -7.40
CA LEU A 216 -13.54 -7.58 -7.01
C LEU A 216 -13.99 -8.93 -7.62
N ASN A 217 -13.05 -9.88 -7.74
CA ASN A 217 -13.37 -11.26 -8.10
C ASN A 217 -13.77 -12.04 -6.83
N PRO A 218 -14.95 -12.68 -6.75
CA PRO A 218 -15.33 -13.45 -5.56
C PRO A 218 -14.73 -14.85 -5.47
N VAL A 219 -14.09 -15.36 -6.54
CA VAL A 219 -13.51 -16.70 -6.57
C VAL A 219 -12.33 -16.86 -5.60
N PRO A 220 -11.31 -15.98 -5.60
CA PRO A 220 -10.20 -16.10 -4.66
C PRO A 220 -10.58 -15.66 -3.24
N THR A 221 -9.70 -16.00 -2.29
CA THR A 221 -9.74 -15.44 -0.94
C THR A 221 -8.76 -14.29 -0.79
N TYR A 222 -9.07 -13.35 0.08
CA TYR A 222 -8.27 -12.14 0.28
C TYR A 222 -7.75 -12.00 1.71
N ASP A 223 -6.60 -11.36 1.86
CA ASP A 223 -6.11 -10.83 3.12
C ASP A 223 -6.08 -9.30 3.03
N LEU A 224 -6.64 -8.62 4.03
CA LEU A 224 -6.64 -7.17 4.17
C LEU A 224 -5.72 -6.79 5.32
N THR A 225 -4.76 -5.92 5.08
CA THR A 225 -3.96 -5.27 6.12
C THR A 225 -4.31 -3.79 6.18
N VAL A 226 -4.68 -3.33 7.37
CA VAL A 226 -4.85 -1.91 7.68
C VAL A 226 -3.63 -1.47 8.46
N HIS A 227 -2.88 -0.52 7.92
CA HIS A 227 -1.62 -0.01 8.48
C HIS A 227 -1.87 0.98 9.64
N THR A 228 -2.62 0.53 10.64
CA THR A 228 -2.72 1.16 11.95
C THR A 228 -1.43 0.93 12.74
N LEU A 229 -1.31 1.55 13.92
CA LEU A 229 -0.22 1.30 14.87
C LEU A 229 -0.78 0.65 16.14
N PRO A 230 -0.54 -0.66 16.39
CA PRO A 230 0.03 -1.67 15.47
C PRO A 230 -0.92 -2.02 14.30
N PRO A 231 -0.45 -2.69 13.23
CA PRO A 231 -1.28 -3.02 12.07
C PRO A 231 -2.34 -4.09 12.41
N VAL A 232 -3.52 -3.98 11.79
CA VAL A 232 -4.60 -4.98 11.89
C VAL A 232 -4.69 -5.74 10.58
N THR A 233 -4.63 -7.08 10.64
CA THR A 233 -4.79 -7.93 9.47
C THR A 233 -6.04 -8.80 9.60
N LEU A 234 -6.93 -8.72 8.62
CA LEU A 234 -8.05 -9.64 8.45
C LEU A 234 -7.69 -10.63 7.34
N LYS A 235 -7.65 -11.91 7.69
CA LYS A 235 -7.19 -12.97 6.80
C LYS A 235 -8.36 -13.84 6.30
N GLY A 236 -8.37 -14.19 5.02
CA GLY A 236 -9.23 -15.24 4.46
C GLY A 236 -10.64 -14.76 4.16
N ILE A 237 -10.74 -13.52 3.72
CA ILE A 237 -11.97 -12.88 3.30
C ILE A 237 -12.49 -13.63 2.07
N GLN A 238 -13.68 -14.21 2.20
CA GLN A 238 -14.44 -14.82 1.11
C GLN A 238 -15.54 -13.85 0.69
N LEU A 239 -15.61 -13.54 -0.60
CA LEU A 239 -16.65 -12.68 -1.13
C LEU A 239 -17.78 -13.53 -1.72
N LYS A 240 -19.00 -13.02 -1.62
CA LYS A 240 -20.20 -13.62 -2.22
C LYS A 240 -20.41 -13.00 -3.59
N ALA A 241 -20.40 -13.83 -4.63
CA ALA A 241 -20.65 -13.42 -6.00
C ALA A 241 -22.01 -12.71 -6.16
N LYS A 242 -22.08 -11.76 -7.10
CA LYS A 242 -23.31 -11.02 -7.46
C LYS A 242 -23.99 -10.28 -6.30
N THR A 243 -23.25 -9.97 -5.23
CA THR A 243 -23.77 -9.23 -4.08
C THR A 243 -22.80 -8.12 -3.66
N HIS A 244 -23.32 -7.07 -3.03
CA HIS A 244 -22.44 -6.08 -2.42
C HIS A 244 -21.91 -6.62 -1.10
N ASN A 245 -20.59 -6.77 -1.01
CA ASN A 245 -19.90 -7.33 0.15
C ASN A 245 -19.43 -6.22 1.09
N HIS A 246 -19.45 -6.52 2.39
CA HIS A 246 -18.93 -5.64 3.43
C HIS A 246 -17.75 -6.32 4.10
N ILE A 247 -16.55 -5.75 3.94
CA ILE A 247 -15.32 -6.22 4.57
C ILE A 247 -15.09 -5.37 5.82
N ALA A 248 -15.60 -5.84 6.95
CA ALA A 248 -15.55 -5.10 8.20
C ALA A 248 -14.28 -5.41 9.01
N VAL A 249 -13.55 -4.36 9.43
CA VAL A 249 -12.35 -4.46 10.27
C VAL A 249 -12.49 -3.52 11.46
N SER A 250 -12.38 -4.07 12.68
CA SER A 250 -12.36 -3.26 13.90
C SER A 250 -11.03 -2.51 14.02
N ALA A 251 -11.09 -1.17 14.02
CA ALA A 251 -9.94 -0.29 14.15
C ALA A 251 -10.27 0.94 15.03
N PRO A 252 -10.73 0.75 16.28
CA PRO A 252 -10.89 1.87 17.21
C PRO A 252 -9.53 2.55 17.42
N THR A 253 -9.48 3.87 17.27
CA THR A 253 -8.20 4.60 17.29
C THR A 253 -8.30 5.86 18.12
N GLY A 254 -7.20 6.25 18.74
CA GLY A 254 -7.06 7.53 19.42
C GLY A 254 -5.66 8.11 19.18
N PHE A 255 -5.27 9.11 19.96
CA PHE A 255 -4.03 9.84 19.77
C PHE A 255 -3.19 9.89 21.04
N ILE A 256 -1.88 9.69 20.89
CA ILE A 256 -0.89 10.16 21.87
C ILE A 256 -0.42 11.53 21.41
N ASP A 257 -0.55 12.51 22.29
CA ASP A 257 -0.18 13.88 22.02
C ASP A 257 1.04 14.29 22.84
N LEU A 258 2.17 14.50 22.16
CA LEU A 258 3.43 14.97 22.74
C LEU A 258 3.72 16.42 22.35
N THR A 259 2.71 17.17 21.87
CA THR A 259 2.88 18.57 21.43
C THR A 259 2.96 19.56 22.60
N GLU A 260 2.58 19.17 23.82
CA GLU A 260 2.66 19.99 25.03
C GLU A 260 4.11 20.16 25.51
N THR A 261 4.94 20.82 24.70
CA THR A 261 6.29 21.25 25.07
C THR A 261 6.46 22.75 24.88
N ARG A 262 7.34 23.35 25.69
CA ARG A 262 7.59 24.80 25.59
C ARG A 262 8.32 25.12 24.28
N PRO A 263 8.14 26.34 23.73
CA PRO A 263 9.01 26.83 22.67
C PRO A 263 10.48 26.68 23.07
N HIS A 264 11.30 26.10 22.18
CA HIS A 264 12.72 25.80 22.42
C HIS A 264 13.01 24.83 23.60
N SER A 265 12.06 23.94 23.92
CA SER A 265 12.30 22.85 24.86
C SER A 265 13.48 21.98 24.42
N ALA A 266 14.30 21.56 25.39
CA ALA A 266 15.36 20.59 25.15
C ALA A 266 14.81 19.16 24.94
N LEU A 267 13.50 18.97 25.11
CA LEU A 267 12.80 17.72 24.80
C LEU A 267 12.32 17.65 23.35
N LEU A 268 12.30 18.76 22.60
CA LEU A 268 11.84 18.74 21.22
C LEU A 268 12.63 17.72 20.40
N ASP A 269 11.96 16.95 19.55
CA ASP A 269 12.55 15.87 18.75
C ASP A 269 13.14 14.69 19.52
N VAL A 270 13.03 14.65 20.86
CA VAL A 270 13.42 13.47 21.64
C VAL A 270 12.59 12.27 21.16
N PRO A 271 13.23 11.15 20.79
CA PRO A 271 12.50 9.95 20.39
C PRO A 271 11.87 9.28 21.60
N VAL A 272 10.62 8.86 21.42
CA VAL A 272 9.77 8.18 22.39
C VAL A 272 9.39 6.82 21.83
N ARG A 273 9.91 5.78 22.47
CA ARG A 273 9.59 4.39 22.10
C ARG A 273 8.19 4.07 22.62
N VAL A 274 7.28 3.69 21.74
CA VAL A 274 5.93 3.25 22.09
C VAL A 274 5.86 1.73 22.03
N THR A 275 5.36 1.13 23.11
CA THR A 275 5.27 -0.32 23.30
C THR A 275 3.90 -0.67 23.91
N PRO A 276 3.13 -1.62 23.37
CA PRO A 276 1.87 -2.06 24.00
C PRO A 276 2.15 -2.72 25.36
N LYS A 277 1.33 -2.46 26.38
CA LYS A 277 1.55 -2.96 27.76
C LYS A 277 1.75 -4.48 27.83
N ASP A 278 0.95 -5.24 27.08
CA ASP A 278 0.98 -6.71 27.10
C ASP A 278 2.01 -7.32 26.13
N SER A 279 2.90 -6.49 25.55
CA SER A 279 3.87 -6.93 24.55
C SER A 279 5.21 -6.23 24.73
N CYS A 280 6.32 -6.96 24.61
CA CYS A 280 7.64 -6.34 24.54
C CYS A 280 7.96 -5.75 23.15
N GLN A 281 7.04 -5.89 22.20
CA GLN A 281 7.26 -5.48 20.81
C GLN A 281 7.15 -3.96 20.68
N HIS A 282 8.26 -3.34 20.26
CA HIS A 282 8.24 -1.96 19.81
C HIS A 282 7.34 -1.81 18.58
N ILE A 283 6.41 -0.87 18.60
CA ILE A 283 5.49 -0.63 17.47
C ILE A 283 5.79 0.66 16.70
N HIS A 284 6.34 1.68 17.38
CA HIS A 284 6.63 2.98 16.75
C HIS A 284 7.55 3.84 17.62
N THR A 285 8.34 4.71 16.99
CA THR A 285 9.13 5.75 17.66
C THR A 285 8.54 7.11 17.33
N GLN A 286 7.71 7.63 18.24
CA GLN A 286 7.14 8.97 18.14
C GLN A 286 8.20 10.01 18.52
N ARG A 287 8.08 11.24 18.01
CA ARG A 287 8.93 12.36 18.44
C ARG A 287 8.15 13.29 19.36
N VAL A 288 8.79 13.77 20.41
CA VAL A 288 8.25 14.88 21.19
C VAL A 288 8.03 16.09 20.28
N GLY A 289 6.89 16.74 20.40
CA GLY A 289 6.42 17.80 19.50
C GLY A 289 5.44 17.31 18.42
N THR A 290 5.13 16.02 18.35
CA THR A 290 4.14 15.48 17.41
C THR A 290 2.91 14.91 18.10
N ARG A 291 1.81 14.82 17.36
CA ARG A 291 0.63 14.04 17.70
C ARG A 291 0.49 12.91 16.70
N GLU A 292 0.31 11.69 17.20
CA GLU A 292 0.21 10.51 16.35
C GLU A 292 -0.97 9.64 16.75
N ARG A 293 -1.48 8.89 15.77
CA ARG A 293 -2.69 8.07 15.89
C ARG A 293 -2.31 6.61 16.09
N TYR A 294 -2.89 5.99 17.10
CA TYR A 294 -2.68 4.60 17.49
C TYR A 294 -4.02 3.87 17.61
N LEU A 295 -3.99 2.53 17.56
CA LEU A 295 -5.14 1.75 17.99
C LEU A 295 -5.48 2.05 19.47
N ALA A 296 -6.75 1.92 19.82
CA ALA A 296 -7.17 1.97 21.21
C ALA A 296 -6.53 0.80 21.98
N GLY A 297 -6.00 1.09 23.18
CA GLY A 297 -5.19 0.14 23.92
C GLY A 297 -4.41 0.82 25.05
N THR A 298 -3.57 0.04 25.73
CA THR A 298 -2.68 0.56 26.79
C THR A 298 -1.23 0.43 26.35
N TYR A 299 -0.45 1.50 26.54
CA TYR A 299 0.91 1.61 26.04
C TYR A 299 1.86 2.15 27.11
N ASP A 300 3.11 1.70 27.04
CA ASP A 300 4.22 2.26 27.78
C ASP A 300 5.09 3.10 26.83
N LEU A 301 5.50 4.26 27.34
CA LEU A 301 6.30 5.24 26.60
C LEU A 301 7.68 5.37 27.25
N GLU A 302 8.74 5.13 26.48
CA GLU A 302 10.12 5.37 26.93
C GLU A 302 10.72 6.57 26.19
N PHE A 303 10.92 7.66 26.92
CA PHE A 303 11.57 8.87 26.40
C PHE A 303 13.09 8.68 26.45
N ALA A 304 13.77 8.87 25.32
CA ALA A 304 15.23 8.75 25.20
C ALA A 304 15.99 9.93 25.85
N THR A 305 15.60 10.31 27.06
CA THR A 305 16.25 11.31 27.90
C THR A 305 17.39 10.70 28.71
N THR A 306 18.08 11.54 29.48
CA THR A 306 19.22 11.14 30.31
C THR A 306 18.93 11.46 31.79
N PRO A 307 18.65 10.48 32.67
CA PRO A 307 18.33 9.09 32.37
C PRO A 307 17.01 8.94 31.60
N VAL A 308 16.80 7.75 31.03
CA VAL A 308 15.56 7.38 30.33
C VAL A 308 14.38 7.52 31.28
N VAL A 309 13.33 8.21 30.85
CA VAL A 309 12.06 8.35 31.58
C VAL A 309 11.03 7.43 30.96
N ARG A 310 10.29 6.72 31.81
CA ARG A 310 9.19 5.85 31.42
C ARG A 310 7.87 6.42 31.93
N VAL A 311 6.86 6.40 31.07
CA VAL A 311 5.47 6.65 31.43
C VAL A 311 4.70 5.38 31.10
N GLU A 312 4.26 4.70 32.15
CA GLU A 312 3.56 3.41 32.04
C GLU A 312 2.04 3.64 32.00
N ASP A 313 1.31 2.64 31.49
CA ASP A 313 -0.16 2.58 31.55
C ASP A 313 -0.92 3.71 30.83
N VAL A 314 -0.35 4.23 29.73
CA VAL A 314 -1.01 5.24 28.89
C VAL A 314 -2.16 4.60 28.12
N THR A 315 -3.39 4.85 28.58
CA THR A 315 -4.62 4.26 28.01
C THR A 315 -5.24 5.16 26.94
N ILE A 316 -5.32 4.66 25.72
CA ILE A 316 -5.94 5.32 24.57
C ILE A 316 -7.33 4.74 24.34
N GLY A 317 -8.35 5.62 24.34
CA GLY A 317 -9.71 5.27 23.96
C GLY A 317 -10.06 5.73 22.54
N ASP A 318 -11.14 5.18 22.00
CA ASP A 318 -11.65 5.53 20.66
C ASP A 318 -11.99 7.04 20.55
N GLY A 319 -11.40 7.69 19.55
CA GLY A 319 -11.47 9.13 19.29
C GLY A 319 -10.80 10.03 20.34
N ARG A 320 -10.16 9.47 21.37
CA ARG A 320 -9.58 10.25 22.47
C ARG A 320 -8.18 10.77 22.13
N ILE A 321 -7.86 11.96 22.64
CA ILE A 321 -6.52 12.53 22.61
C ILE A 321 -5.95 12.44 24.03
N VAL A 322 -4.82 11.77 24.17
CA VAL A 322 -4.14 11.54 25.44
C VAL A 322 -2.85 12.37 25.47
N PRO A 323 -2.85 13.53 26.15
CA PRO A 323 -1.64 14.32 26.31
C PRO A 323 -0.67 13.60 27.26
N VAL A 324 0.60 13.50 26.85
CA VAL A 324 1.67 12.98 27.70
C VAL A 324 2.84 13.95 27.67
N SER A 325 3.29 14.37 28.85
CA SER A 325 4.46 15.22 29.03
C SER A 325 5.33 14.71 30.17
N ILE A 326 6.63 15.01 30.07
CA ILE A 326 7.61 14.74 31.11
C ILE A 326 8.25 16.06 31.57
N PRO A 327 8.82 16.12 32.78
CA PRO A 327 9.50 17.32 33.25
C PRO A 327 10.64 17.75 32.31
N GLU A 328 10.75 19.07 32.08
CA GLU A 328 11.85 19.66 31.33
C GLU A 328 13.20 19.31 31.98
N PRO A 329 14.21 18.90 31.20
CA PRO A 329 15.54 18.63 31.73
C PRO A 329 16.20 19.91 32.24
N GLY A 330 17.13 19.74 33.19
CA GLY A 330 18.08 20.76 33.56
C GLY A 330 19.39 20.63 32.78
N LEU A 331 20.19 21.68 32.82
CA LEU A 331 21.50 21.76 32.19
C LEU A 331 22.59 21.74 33.25
N LEU A 332 23.46 20.74 33.22
CA LEU A 332 24.71 20.72 33.97
C LEU A 332 25.86 21.17 33.08
N THR A 333 26.60 22.18 33.52
CA THR A 333 27.92 22.53 32.96
C THR A 333 28.99 21.98 33.89
N LEU A 334 29.73 21.00 33.40
CA LEU A 334 30.82 20.34 34.12
C LEU A 334 32.16 20.88 33.60
N ASN A 335 33.08 21.19 34.50
CA ASN A 335 34.43 21.58 34.16
C ASN A 335 35.40 20.83 35.08
N THR A 336 36.18 19.95 34.47
CA THR A 336 37.24 19.19 35.14
C THR A 336 38.64 19.68 34.77
N GLY A 337 38.76 20.43 33.66
CA GLY A 337 40.01 21.00 33.17
C GLY A 337 41.08 19.97 32.75
N THR A 338 40.79 18.67 32.83
CA THR A 338 41.73 17.59 32.53
C THR A 338 41.03 16.27 32.24
N ALA A 339 41.73 15.37 31.56
CA ALA A 339 41.25 14.02 31.30
C ALA A 339 41.15 13.18 32.58
N GLY A 340 40.15 12.31 32.67
CA GLY A 340 39.98 11.47 33.84
C GLY A 340 38.92 10.38 33.72
N TYR A 341 38.69 9.71 34.84
CA TYR A 341 37.77 8.57 34.97
C TYR A 341 36.71 8.86 36.03
N GLY A 342 35.55 8.22 35.88
CA GLY A 342 34.42 8.40 36.79
C GLY A 342 33.09 8.40 36.06
N GLY A 343 32.17 9.27 36.48
CA GLY A 343 30.91 9.47 35.78
C GLY A 343 29.89 10.29 36.54
N ILE A 344 28.76 10.53 35.88
CA ILE A 344 27.54 11.09 36.47
C ILE A 344 26.61 9.93 36.79
N LEU A 345 26.27 9.77 38.07
CA LEU A 345 25.38 8.74 38.55
C LEU A 345 24.06 9.35 39.03
N TYR A 346 22.93 8.81 38.58
CA TYR A 346 21.61 9.12 39.13
C TYR A 346 21.40 8.37 40.45
N VAL A 347 20.84 9.05 41.44
CA VAL A 347 20.55 8.52 42.77
C VAL A 347 19.04 8.30 42.87
N GLY A 348 18.61 7.06 42.67
CA GLY A 348 17.23 6.61 42.86
C GLY A 348 16.99 6.05 44.27
N GLU A 349 15.82 5.44 44.47
CA GLU A 349 15.50 4.74 45.72
C GLU A 349 16.42 3.54 45.92
N GLY A 350 17.35 3.65 46.87
CA GLY A 350 18.27 2.58 47.27
C GLY A 350 19.35 2.20 46.24
N THR A 351 19.38 2.81 45.05
CA THR A 351 20.31 2.44 43.98
C THR A 351 20.97 3.67 43.34
N ARG A 352 22.22 3.49 42.87
CA ARG A 352 22.93 4.45 42.03
C ARG A 352 23.10 3.85 40.65
N LYS A 353 22.68 4.57 39.62
CA LYS A 353 22.79 4.14 38.23
C LYS A 353 23.77 5.03 37.48
N MET A 354 24.75 4.45 36.80
CA MET A 354 25.62 5.20 35.89
C MET A 354 24.78 5.74 34.73
N VAL A 355 24.88 7.04 34.48
CA VAL A 355 24.13 7.72 33.41
C VAL A 355 25.08 8.27 32.34
N VAL A 356 26.20 8.85 32.76
CA VAL A 356 27.26 9.32 31.85
C VAL A 356 28.61 8.80 32.33
N PRO A 357 29.26 7.86 31.61
CA PRO A 357 30.57 7.35 31.99
C PRO A 357 31.70 8.31 31.56
N PHE A 358 32.73 8.45 32.39
CA PHE A 358 33.98 9.13 32.02
C PHE A 358 35.08 8.10 31.81
N SER A 359 35.58 8.00 30.57
CA SER A 359 36.45 6.90 30.13
C SER A 359 37.86 7.36 29.72
N GLY A 360 38.48 8.24 30.51
CA GLY A 360 39.88 8.65 30.33
C GLY A 360 40.12 9.81 29.36
N GLN A 361 39.03 10.47 28.93
CA GLN A 361 39.03 11.76 28.22
C GLN A 361 38.65 12.88 29.17
N ASP A 362 38.70 14.14 28.73
CA ASP A 362 38.20 15.29 29.48
C ASP A 362 36.66 15.32 29.42
N PRO A 363 35.94 15.10 30.54
CA PRO A 363 34.49 15.15 30.59
C PRO A 363 33.94 16.58 30.74
N SER A 364 34.75 17.63 30.58
CA SER A 364 34.23 18.99 30.61
C SER A 364 33.21 19.21 29.49
N GLY A 365 32.07 19.84 29.80
CA GLY A 365 31.02 20.05 28.82
C GLY A 365 29.65 20.34 29.41
N ARG A 366 28.65 20.32 28.52
CA ARG A 366 27.23 20.56 28.83
C ARG A 366 26.46 19.25 28.76
N TYR A 367 25.74 18.93 29.82
CA TYR A 367 24.95 17.72 29.98
C TYR A 367 23.49 18.07 30.26
N THR A 368 22.58 17.64 29.39
CA THR A 368 21.14 17.77 29.58
C THR A 368 20.65 16.57 30.38
N LEU A 369 20.15 16.80 31.59
CA LEU A 369 19.79 15.75 32.54
C LEU A 369 18.34 15.93 33.03
N GLN A 370 17.59 14.84 33.15
CA GLN A 370 16.25 14.88 33.75
C GLN A 370 16.32 15.29 35.22
N PRO A 371 15.26 15.92 35.77
CA PRO A 371 15.26 16.33 37.17
C PRO A 371 15.48 15.18 38.14
N GLY A 372 16.24 15.44 39.21
CA GLY A 372 16.52 14.47 40.25
C GLY A 372 17.91 14.60 40.86
N LYS A 373 18.24 13.67 41.76
CA LYS A 373 19.50 13.68 42.51
C LYS A 373 20.59 12.92 41.77
N TYR A 374 21.77 13.51 41.73
CA TYR A 374 22.94 12.97 41.06
C TYR A 374 24.18 13.04 41.95
N VAL A 375 25.17 12.23 41.60
CA VAL A 375 26.52 12.34 42.12
C VAL A 375 27.49 12.31 40.94
N VAL A 376 28.37 13.29 40.88
CA VAL A 376 29.48 13.31 39.92
C VAL A 376 30.72 12.81 40.65
N MET A 377 31.31 11.76 40.13
CA MET A 377 32.58 11.18 40.60
C MET A 377 33.63 11.42 39.54
N PHE A 378 34.78 11.94 39.93
CA PHE A 378 35.88 12.18 39.01
C PHE A 378 37.23 11.90 39.66
N ARG A 379 38.16 11.37 38.87
CA ARG A 379 39.57 11.22 39.22
C ARG A 379 40.40 11.54 37.98
N ALA A 380 41.33 12.48 38.11
CA ALA A 380 42.25 12.82 37.03
C ALA A 380 43.01 11.57 36.54
N LYS A 381 43.30 11.50 35.23
CA LYS A 381 43.89 10.34 34.56
C LYS A 381 45.24 9.93 35.16
N HIS A 382 46.03 10.91 35.59
CA HIS A 382 47.36 10.70 36.16
C HIS A 382 47.35 10.48 37.68
N ALA A 383 46.19 10.60 38.35
CA ALA A 383 46.07 10.33 39.77
C ALA A 383 46.06 8.81 40.04
N SER A 384 47.14 8.31 40.65
CA SER A 384 47.40 6.88 40.84
C SER A 384 46.72 6.25 42.06
N LYS A 385 46.01 7.02 42.87
CA LYS A 385 45.32 6.53 44.08
C LYS A 385 43.81 6.80 44.02
N THR A 386 43.04 5.95 44.70
CA THR A 386 41.56 6.04 44.77
C THR A 386 41.08 7.17 45.67
N ASP A 387 41.82 7.51 46.71
CA ASP A 387 41.52 8.62 47.64
C ASP A 387 41.65 10.01 46.99
N LEU A 388 42.27 10.09 45.81
CA LEU A 388 42.32 11.29 44.96
C LEU A 388 41.06 11.47 44.10
N SER A 389 40.05 10.61 44.24
CA SER A 389 38.73 10.81 43.64
C SER A 389 37.97 11.92 44.36
N VAL A 390 37.41 12.84 43.58
CA VAL A 390 36.50 13.89 44.03
C VAL A 390 35.07 13.49 43.74
N THR A 391 34.17 13.76 44.69
CA THR A 391 32.75 13.43 44.60
C THR A 391 31.91 14.63 44.98
N ARG A 392 30.95 15.00 44.12
CA ARG A 392 30.00 16.09 44.36
C ARG A 392 28.57 15.61 44.14
N ALA A 393 27.72 15.87 45.12
CA ALA A 393 26.28 15.67 44.99
C ALA A 393 25.65 16.87 44.27
N LEU A 394 24.62 16.60 43.49
CA LEU A 394 23.89 17.58 42.69
C LEU A 394 22.40 17.26 42.71
N ASP A 395 21.56 18.30 42.69
CA ASP A 395 20.11 18.16 42.55
C ASP A 395 19.66 18.97 41.31
N ILE A 396 19.44 18.26 40.21
CA ILE A 396 19.03 18.86 38.94
C ILE A 396 17.56 19.23 39.03
N ARG A 397 17.29 20.53 38.91
CA ARG A 397 15.95 21.10 38.83
C ARG A 397 15.48 21.24 37.38
N ALA A 398 14.18 21.10 37.15
CA ALA A 398 13.57 21.25 35.84
C ALA A 398 13.86 22.63 35.22
N ALA A 399 14.32 22.64 33.97
CA ALA A 399 14.75 23.84 33.24
C ALA A 399 15.82 24.71 33.96
N GLY A 400 16.51 24.16 34.97
CA GLY A 400 17.53 24.88 35.74
C GLY A 400 18.94 24.67 35.18
N THR A 401 19.82 25.65 35.37
CA THR A 401 21.25 25.56 35.04
C THR A 401 22.07 25.32 36.29
N HIS A 402 23.03 24.39 36.21
CA HIS A 402 23.90 23.97 37.31
C HIS A 402 25.35 23.96 36.85
N HIS A 403 26.27 24.29 37.75
CA HIS A 403 27.70 24.36 37.47
C HIS A 403 28.48 23.53 38.48
N ILE A 404 29.43 22.73 38.00
CA ILE A 404 30.38 22.00 38.82
C ILE A 404 31.78 22.20 38.25
N ASP A 405 32.68 22.69 39.11
CA ASP A 405 34.11 22.78 38.85
C ASP A 405 34.86 21.84 39.81
N PHE A 406 35.88 21.14 39.30
CA PHE A 406 36.72 20.19 40.05
C PHE A 406 38.17 20.61 40.17
#